data_AF-A0A9D1RFB8-F1
#
_entry.id   AF-A0A9D1RFB8-F1
#
_cell.length_a   1.000
_cell.length_b   1.000
_cell.length_c   1.000
_cell.angle_alpha   90.00
_cell.angle_beta   90.00
_cell.angle_gamma   90.00
#
_symmetry.space_group_name_H-M   'P 1'
#
loop_
_entity.id
_entity.type
_entity.pdbx_description
1 polymer ?
#
loop_
_entity_poly.entity_id
_entity_poly.type
_entity_poly.pdbx_seq_one_letter_code
_entity_poly.pdbx_strand_id
1 'polypeptide(L)'
;MNNDVYVRLFSLFETADLAGEGGSTERAEMRAYAACISLLQAAAEDALREALAETMGEKGILMYCALLNIRPCETQQETKEKIISALSKGFYMQSTDEFEDAENSVPGYSITHSLSGKEVTVSPVSTETLAALSTLVNEYYPAFYIPNLTGNGLDFDELEAFGYRWYELDALHLPFYIWEGLGAQ
;
A
#
# COMPACT_ATOMS: atom_id res chain seq x y z
N MET A 1 3.12 9.75 -41.83
CA MET A 1 3.64 10.25 -40.54
C MET A 1 5.15 10.31 -40.65
N ASN A 2 5.76 11.49 -40.49
CA ASN A 2 7.19 11.57 -40.27
C ASN A 2 7.48 10.92 -38.92
N ASN A 3 8.29 9.87 -38.90
CA ASN A 3 8.75 9.27 -37.65
C ASN A 3 9.92 10.13 -37.16
N ASP A 4 9.68 11.03 -36.21
CA ASP A 4 10.70 11.93 -35.67
C ASP A 4 11.87 11.17 -35.03
N VAL A 5 11.64 9.97 -34.48
CA VAL A 5 12.69 9.08 -34.00
C VAL A 5 13.57 8.64 -35.16
N TYR A 6 12.97 8.24 -36.30
CA TYR A 6 13.73 7.89 -37.50
C TYR A 6 14.53 9.07 -38.05
N VAL A 7 13.96 10.27 -38.10
CA VAL A 7 14.68 11.47 -38.57
C VAL A 7 15.89 11.75 -37.68
N ARG A 8 15.71 11.71 -36.35
CA ARG A 8 16.80 11.91 -35.39
C ARG A 8 17.87 10.82 -35.49
N LEU A 9 17.46 9.55 -35.56
CA LEU A 9 18.39 8.42 -35.71
C LEU A 9 19.18 8.54 -37.02
N PHE A 10 18.50 8.94 -38.10
CA PHE A 10 19.11 9.16 -39.40
C PHE A 10 20.16 10.27 -39.36
N SER A 11 19.85 11.43 -38.78
CA SER A 11 20.82 12.52 -38.63
C SER A 11 22.05 12.12 -37.81
N LEU A 12 21.86 11.30 -36.76
CA LEU A 12 22.99 10.77 -35.97
C LEU A 12 23.88 9.83 -36.80
N PHE A 13 23.28 8.93 -37.56
CA PHE A 13 24.02 8.00 -38.41
C PHE A 13 24.68 8.71 -39.59
N GLU A 14 24.08 9.77 -40.14
CA GLU A 14 24.73 10.62 -41.15
C GLU A 14 25.97 11.31 -40.59
N THR A 15 25.87 11.84 -39.37
CA THR A 15 26.99 12.51 -38.69
C THR A 15 28.15 11.52 -38.43
N ALA A 16 27.84 10.25 -38.24
CA ALA A 16 28.82 9.19 -38.03
C ALA A 16 29.31 8.52 -39.32
N ASP A 17 28.82 8.95 -40.50
CA ASP A 17 29.09 8.33 -41.81
C ASP A 17 28.66 6.84 -41.90
N LEU A 18 27.55 6.50 -41.22
CA LEU A 18 27.00 5.14 -41.12
C LEU A 18 25.58 5.03 -41.74
N ALA A 19 25.05 6.10 -42.33
CA ALA A 19 23.64 6.15 -42.77
C ALA A 19 23.29 5.24 -43.96
N GLY A 20 24.29 4.79 -44.71
CA GLY A 20 24.12 3.95 -45.89
C GLY A 20 23.38 4.65 -47.05
N GLU A 21 23.47 4.06 -48.24
CA GLU A 21 22.80 4.59 -49.43
C GLU A 21 21.28 4.35 -49.40
N GLY A 22 20.54 5.06 -50.24
CA GLY A 22 19.09 4.86 -50.40
C GLY A 22 18.77 3.43 -50.88
N GLY A 23 17.96 2.69 -50.13
CA GLY A 23 17.59 1.30 -50.47
C GLY A 23 18.56 0.23 -49.97
N SER A 24 19.58 0.62 -49.20
CA SER A 24 20.52 -0.29 -48.56
C SER A 24 19.94 -1.04 -47.35
N THR A 25 20.62 -2.11 -46.93
CA THR A 25 20.27 -2.90 -45.75
C THR A 25 20.35 -2.06 -44.48
N GLU A 26 21.38 -1.22 -44.38
CA GLU A 26 21.61 -0.27 -43.28
C GLU A 26 20.40 0.65 -43.09
N ARG A 27 19.85 1.15 -44.20
CA ARG A 27 18.67 2.03 -44.17
C ARG A 27 17.39 1.29 -43.80
N ALA A 28 17.30 -0.01 -44.09
CA ALA A 28 16.20 -0.87 -43.64
C ALA A 28 16.31 -1.17 -42.14
N GLU A 29 17.51 -1.49 -41.65
CA GLU A 29 17.79 -1.72 -40.23
C GLU A 29 17.50 -0.47 -39.39
N MET A 30 17.91 0.71 -39.84
CA MET A 30 17.60 1.97 -39.15
C MET A 30 16.10 2.22 -39.01
N ARG A 31 15.29 1.85 -40.01
CA ARG A 31 13.82 1.92 -39.91
C ARG A 31 13.27 0.96 -38.87
N ALA A 32 13.82 -0.25 -38.82
CA ALA A 32 13.44 -1.24 -37.81
C ALA A 32 13.82 -0.79 -36.39
N TYR A 33 15.03 -0.25 -36.21
CA TYR A 33 15.46 0.32 -34.93
C TYR A 33 14.60 1.51 -34.51
N ALA A 34 14.32 2.43 -35.43
CA ALA A 34 13.44 3.56 -35.13
C ALA A 34 12.04 3.11 -34.71
N ALA A 35 11.47 2.09 -35.37
CA ALA A 35 10.19 1.53 -34.98
C ALA A 35 10.23 0.89 -33.58
N CYS A 36 11.28 0.12 -33.28
CA CYS A 36 11.49 -0.49 -31.96
C CYS A 36 11.62 0.57 -30.86
N ILE A 37 12.43 1.61 -31.09
CA ILE A 37 12.61 2.72 -30.15
C ILE A 37 11.29 3.47 -29.93
N SER A 38 10.50 3.70 -30.98
CA SER A 38 9.18 4.32 -30.83
C SER A 38 8.24 3.48 -29.96
N LEU A 39 8.26 2.15 -30.08
CA LEU A 39 7.47 1.27 -29.23
C LEU A 39 7.94 1.32 -27.77
N LEU A 40 9.25 1.31 -27.54
CA LEU A 40 9.82 1.44 -26.20
C LEU A 40 9.48 2.79 -25.56
N GLN A 41 9.55 3.88 -26.33
CA GLN A 41 9.17 5.20 -25.86
C GLN A 41 7.69 5.25 -25.47
N ALA A 42 6.79 4.73 -26.32
CA ALA A 42 5.36 4.68 -26.02
C ALA A 42 5.08 3.87 -24.74
N ALA A 43 5.75 2.73 -24.57
CA ALA A 43 5.61 1.92 -23.35
C ALA A 43 6.12 2.65 -22.09
N ALA A 44 7.22 3.40 -22.20
CA ALA A 44 7.75 4.20 -21.10
C ALA A 44 6.81 5.37 -20.74
N GLU A 45 6.24 6.04 -21.73
CA GLU A 45 5.26 7.11 -21.53
C GLU A 45 3.98 6.58 -20.87
N ASP A 46 3.48 5.43 -21.32
CA ASP A 46 2.34 4.76 -20.66
C ASP A 46 2.69 4.39 -19.21
N ALA A 47 3.87 3.82 -18.95
CA ALA A 47 4.29 3.48 -17.59
C ALA A 47 4.38 4.71 -16.68
N LEU A 48 4.94 5.82 -17.17
CA LEU A 48 5.00 7.08 -16.45
C LEU A 48 3.60 7.66 -16.17
N ARG A 49 2.69 7.55 -17.14
CA ARG A 49 1.29 7.97 -16.95
C ARG A 49 0.62 7.17 -15.84
N GLU A 50 0.79 5.84 -15.84
CA GLU A 50 0.19 4.98 -14.79
C GLU A 50 0.85 5.19 -13.41
N ALA A 51 2.12 5.60 -13.36
CA ALA A 51 2.86 5.77 -12.12
C ALA A 51 2.59 7.08 -11.38
N LEU A 52 1.91 8.06 -11.99
CA LEU A 52 1.62 9.35 -11.37
C LEU A 52 0.16 9.41 -10.93
N ALA A 53 -0.10 9.73 -9.67
CA ALA A 53 -1.45 9.78 -9.11
C ALA A 53 -2.41 10.73 -9.87
N GLU A 54 -1.89 11.79 -10.49
CA GLU A 54 -2.68 12.74 -11.28
C GLU A 54 -3.12 12.18 -12.65
N THR A 55 -2.29 11.33 -13.27
CA THR A 55 -2.49 10.89 -14.66
C THR A 55 -2.82 9.40 -14.79
N MET A 56 -2.77 8.65 -13.67
CA MET A 56 -2.98 7.21 -13.64
C MET A 56 -4.29 6.78 -14.29
N GLY A 57 -4.22 5.74 -15.11
CA GLY A 57 -5.37 5.02 -15.62
C GLY A 57 -5.77 3.89 -14.68
N GLU A 58 -6.49 2.92 -15.22
CA GLU A 58 -7.01 1.78 -14.46
C GLU A 58 -5.89 0.90 -13.86
N LYS A 59 -4.78 0.74 -14.58
CA LYS A 59 -3.65 -0.07 -14.11
C LYS A 59 -2.96 0.59 -12.91
N GLY A 60 -2.71 1.89 -13.00
CA GLY A 60 -2.12 2.66 -11.91
C GLY A 60 -3.00 2.66 -10.67
N ILE A 61 -4.32 2.81 -10.83
CA ILE A 61 -5.27 2.70 -9.69
C ILE A 61 -5.11 1.37 -8.96
N LEU A 62 -5.09 0.25 -9.68
CA LEU A 62 -4.94 -1.08 -9.05
C LEU A 62 -3.60 -1.22 -8.33
N MET A 63 -2.51 -0.72 -8.91
CA MET A 63 -1.19 -0.72 -8.27
C MET A 63 -1.19 0.09 -6.97
N TYR A 64 -1.77 1.29 -6.98
CA TYR A 64 -1.85 2.13 -5.79
C TYR A 64 -2.78 1.57 -4.72
N CYS A 65 -3.91 0.97 -5.11
CA CYS A 65 -4.79 0.27 -4.17
C CYS A 65 -4.05 -0.85 -3.43
N ALA A 66 -3.26 -1.66 -4.15
CA ALA A 66 -2.45 -2.70 -3.54
C ALA A 66 -1.34 -2.13 -2.65
N LEU A 67 -0.65 -1.08 -3.10
CA LEU A 67 0.45 -0.46 -2.36
C LEU A 67 -0.01 0.22 -1.06
N LEU A 68 -1.15 0.89 -1.09
CA LEU A 68 -1.69 1.68 0.03
C LEU A 68 -2.75 0.92 0.84
N ASN A 69 -2.98 -0.36 0.52
CA ASN A 69 -4.04 -1.18 1.10
C ASN A 69 -5.44 -0.51 1.06
N ILE A 70 -5.75 0.14 -0.07
CA ILE A 70 -7.05 0.80 -0.31
C ILE A 70 -7.96 -0.14 -1.08
N ARG A 71 -9.18 -0.36 -0.59
CA ARG A 71 -10.22 -1.04 -1.36
C ARG A 71 -10.81 -0.09 -2.43
N PRO A 72 -10.99 -0.56 -3.69
CA PRO A 72 -11.66 0.23 -4.73
C PRO A 72 -13.06 0.68 -4.30
N CYS A 73 -13.42 1.93 -4.61
CA CYS A 73 -14.77 2.46 -4.44
C CYS A 73 -15.69 2.05 -5.61
N GLU A 74 -16.96 2.48 -5.57
CA GLU A 74 -17.92 2.24 -6.66
C GLU A 74 -17.48 2.88 -7.98
N THR A 75 -16.82 4.04 -7.90
CA THR A 75 -16.29 4.72 -9.08
C THR A 75 -14.76 4.85 -9.07
N GLN A 76 -14.17 4.88 -10.27
CA GLN A 76 -12.72 5.10 -10.43
C GLN A 76 -12.29 6.47 -9.89
N GLN A 77 -13.12 7.50 -10.06
CA GLN A 77 -12.80 8.86 -9.61
C GLN A 77 -12.71 8.94 -8.08
N GLU A 78 -13.66 8.36 -7.36
CA GLU A 78 -13.62 8.30 -5.89
C GLU A 78 -12.41 7.50 -5.39
N THR A 79 -12.05 6.43 -6.10
CA THR A 79 -10.86 5.64 -5.78
C THR A 79 -9.59 6.47 -5.96
N LYS A 80 -9.49 7.24 -7.05
CA LYS A 80 -8.37 8.17 -7.28
C LYS A 80 -8.26 9.23 -6.19
N GLU A 81 -9.38 9.82 -5.78
CA GLU A 81 -9.40 10.84 -4.72
C GLU A 81 -8.93 10.26 -3.38
N LYS A 82 -9.35 9.04 -3.03
CA LYS A 82 -8.81 8.31 -1.86
C LYS A 82 -7.31 8.08 -1.95
N ILE A 83 -6.81 7.64 -3.10
CA ILE A 83 -5.37 7.42 -3.33
C ILE A 83 -4.60 8.74 -3.16
N ILE A 84 -5.05 9.83 -3.80
CA ILE A 84 -4.42 11.15 -3.71
C ILE A 84 -4.46 11.67 -2.27
N SER A 85 -5.58 11.46 -1.55
CA SER A 85 -5.67 11.83 -0.13
C SER A 85 -4.68 11.02 0.72
N ALA A 86 -4.55 9.71 0.49
CA ALA A 86 -3.60 8.87 1.21
C ALA A 86 -2.14 9.25 0.91
N LEU A 87 -1.80 9.58 -0.34
CA LEU A 87 -0.46 10.01 -0.73
C LEU A 87 -0.12 11.42 -0.21
N SER A 88 -1.09 12.34 -0.20
CA SER A 88 -0.91 13.70 0.32
C SER A 88 -0.79 13.75 1.83
N LYS A 89 -1.33 12.73 2.52
CA LYS A 89 -1.02 12.47 3.93
C LYS A 89 0.43 12.06 4.16
N GLY A 90 1.31 11.86 3.17
CA GLY A 90 2.74 11.57 3.38
C GLY A 90 3.04 10.34 4.26
N PHE A 91 4.33 10.07 4.52
CA PHE A 91 4.72 9.23 5.67
C PHE A 91 4.67 10.12 6.91
N TYR A 92 3.51 10.25 7.54
CA TYR A 92 3.48 10.92 8.84
C TYR A 92 4.16 10.00 9.84
N MET A 93 5.25 10.48 10.44
CA MET A 93 5.57 10.06 11.79
C MET A 93 4.40 10.54 12.63
N GLN A 94 3.51 9.62 12.97
CA GLN A 94 2.46 9.85 13.96
C GLN A 94 3.12 10.51 15.18
N SER A 95 2.54 11.60 15.66
CA SER A 95 3.03 12.21 16.89
C SER A 95 2.80 11.25 18.07
N THR A 96 3.66 11.30 19.07
CA THR A 96 3.48 10.48 20.28
C THR A 96 2.09 10.70 20.89
N ASP A 97 1.61 11.95 20.92
CA ASP A 97 0.30 12.31 21.46
C ASP A 97 -0.85 11.64 20.69
N GLU A 98 -0.80 11.64 19.34
CA GLU A 98 -1.81 10.94 18.52
C GLU A 98 -1.81 9.42 18.76
N PHE A 99 -0.65 8.83 19.07
CA PHE A 99 -0.55 7.40 19.37
C PHE A 99 -1.10 7.07 20.75
N GLU A 100 -0.75 7.87 21.75
CA GLU A 100 -1.26 7.72 23.10
C GLU A 100 -2.78 7.95 23.16
N ASP A 101 -3.32 8.92 22.43
CA ASP A 101 -4.76 9.16 22.31
C ASP A 101 -5.48 7.95 21.69
N ALA A 102 -4.91 7.35 20.64
CA ALA A 102 -5.46 6.14 20.03
C ALA A 102 -5.45 4.96 21.00
N GLU A 103 -4.38 4.75 21.76
CA GLU A 103 -4.31 3.71 22.79
C GLU A 103 -5.35 3.93 23.90
N ASN A 104 -5.47 5.16 24.39
CA ASN A 104 -6.43 5.53 25.44
C ASN A 104 -7.89 5.42 24.98
N SER A 105 -8.15 5.42 23.66
CA SER A 105 -9.49 5.27 23.10
C SER A 105 -10.00 3.83 23.07
N VAL A 106 -9.13 2.83 23.24
CA VAL A 106 -9.53 1.41 23.21
C VAL A 106 -10.12 0.99 24.56
N PRO A 107 -11.39 0.54 24.62
CA PRO A 107 -12.02 0.14 25.88
C PRO A 107 -11.30 -1.04 26.53
N GLY A 108 -10.95 -0.90 27.81
CA GLY A 108 -10.25 -1.94 28.57
C GLY A 108 -8.74 -2.01 28.32
N TYR A 109 -8.20 -1.12 27.47
CA TYR A 109 -6.76 -1.00 27.24
C TYR A 109 -6.07 -0.33 28.43
N SER A 110 -5.08 -1.01 29.01
CA SER A 110 -4.33 -0.54 30.17
C SER A 110 -2.85 -0.74 29.96
N ILE A 111 -2.05 0.24 30.37
CA ILE A 111 -0.61 0.26 30.22
C ILE A 111 0.03 0.16 31.60
N THR A 112 0.94 -0.79 31.75
CA THR A 112 1.84 -0.90 32.91
C THR A 112 3.29 -0.76 32.44
N HIS A 113 4.11 -0.12 33.27
CA HIS A 113 5.55 0.00 33.02
C HIS A 113 6.29 -0.92 33.97
N SER A 114 6.92 -1.96 33.42
CA SER A 114 7.78 -2.87 34.17
C SER A 114 9.25 -2.63 33.83
N LEU A 115 10.15 -3.32 34.53
CA LEU A 115 11.58 -3.29 34.20
C LEU A 115 11.88 -3.87 32.79
N SER A 116 10.97 -4.66 32.24
CA SER A 116 11.02 -5.26 30.91
C SER A 116 10.52 -4.32 29.80
N GLY A 117 9.89 -3.20 30.15
CA GLY A 117 9.35 -2.21 29.22
C GLY A 117 7.86 -1.95 29.40
N LYS A 118 7.20 -1.51 28.33
CA LYS A 118 5.76 -1.25 28.29
C LYS A 118 5.02 -2.58 28.17
N GLU A 119 4.15 -2.85 29.13
CA GLU A 119 3.23 -3.99 29.15
C GLU A 119 1.81 -3.48 28.96
N VAL A 120 1.02 -4.24 28.20
CA VAL A 120 -0.35 -3.90 27.85
C VAL A 120 -1.28 -5.01 28.33
N THR A 121 -2.40 -4.62 28.92
CA THR A 121 -3.51 -5.51 29.24
C THR A 121 -4.78 -4.98 28.57
N VAL A 122 -5.59 -5.88 27.99
CA VAL A 122 -6.87 -5.53 27.38
C VAL A 122 -7.97 -6.37 28.02
N SER A 123 -8.72 -5.76 28.94
CA SER A 123 -9.81 -6.42 29.68
C SER A 123 -10.81 -5.39 30.24
N PRO A 124 -12.13 -5.65 30.23
CA PRO A 124 -12.79 -6.83 29.65
C PRO A 124 -12.74 -6.81 28.11
N VAL A 125 -12.76 -8.00 27.51
CA VAL A 125 -12.84 -8.13 26.05
C VAL A 125 -14.31 -8.18 25.62
N SER A 126 -14.65 -7.37 24.63
CA SER A 126 -15.98 -7.26 24.04
C SER A 126 -15.87 -7.05 22.53
N THR A 127 -16.98 -7.13 21.80
CA THR A 127 -17.02 -6.81 20.36
C THR A 127 -16.58 -5.38 20.06
N GLU A 128 -16.93 -4.43 20.92
CA GLU A 128 -16.48 -3.03 20.84
C GLU A 128 -14.97 -2.90 21.06
N THR A 129 -14.45 -3.58 22.09
CA THR A 129 -13.01 -3.64 22.38
C THR A 129 -12.23 -4.22 21.20
N LEU A 130 -12.71 -5.31 20.61
CA LEU A 130 -12.06 -5.98 19.48
C LEU A 130 -12.07 -5.11 18.22
N ALA A 131 -13.17 -4.41 17.95
CA ALA A 131 -13.24 -3.46 16.84
C ALA A 131 -12.26 -2.29 17.03
N ALA A 132 -12.23 -1.69 18.22
CA ALA A 132 -11.32 -0.59 18.53
C ALA A 132 -9.84 -1.02 18.50
N LEU A 133 -9.54 -2.22 19.00
CA LEU A 133 -8.20 -2.78 18.96
C LEU A 133 -7.76 -3.11 17.52
N SER A 134 -8.67 -3.62 16.69
CA SER A 134 -8.42 -3.82 15.26
C SER A 134 -8.02 -2.52 14.59
N THR A 135 -8.73 -1.42 14.84
CA THR A 135 -8.35 -0.09 14.33
C THR A 135 -6.98 0.34 14.86
N LEU A 136 -6.73 0.22 16.17
CA LEU A 136 -5.45 0.59 16.78
C LEU A 136 -4.27 -0.13 16.11
N VAL A 137 -4.37 -1.45 15.94
CA VAL A 137 -3.31 -2.30 15.40
C VAL A 137 -3.08 -2.05 13.91
N ASN A 138 -4.15 -1.90 13.13
CA ASN A 138 -4.04 -1.79 11.67
C ASN A 138 -3.74 -0.38 11.18
N GLU A 139 -4.13 0.66 11.93
CA GLU A 139 -4.00 2.06 11.49
C GLU A 139 -2.89 2.83 12.21
N TYR A 140 -2.53 2.45 13.44
CA TYR A 140 -1.61 3.23 14.28
C TYR A 140 -0.34 2.49 14.70
N TYR A 141 -0.37 1.17 14.89
CA TYR A 141 0.84 0.43 15.22
C TYR A 141 1.81 0.36 14.02
N PRO A 142 3.06 0.83 14.16
CA PRO A 142 4.02 0.70 13.08
C PRO A 142 4.43 -0.77 12.90
N ALA A 143 4.71 -1.17 11.66
CA ALA A 143 4.99 -2.57 11.29
C ALA A 143 6.18 -3.23 12.04
N PHE A 144 7.03 -2.44 12.72
CA PHE A 144 8.18 -2.91 13.48
C PHE A 144 7.97 -2.88 15.00
N TYR A 145 6.80 -2.44 15.49
CA TYR A 145 6.46 -2.40 16.91
C TYR A 145 5.38 -3.42 17.22
N ILE A 146 5.62 -4.21 18.26
CA ILE A 146 4.71 -5.24 18.75
C ILE A 146 4.42 -4.91 20.21
N PRO A 147 3.14 -4.70 20.61
CA PRO A 147 2.81 -4.48 22.01
C PRO A 147 3.05 -5.77 22.79
N ASN A 148 3.66 -5.64 23.98
CA ASN A 148 3.78 -6.76 24.90
C ASN A 148 2.45 -6.94 25.64
N LEU A 149 1.54 -7.70 25.04
CA LEU A 149 0.27 -8.07 25.64
C LEU A 149 0.47 -9.16 26.69
N THR A 150 -0.16 -9.00 27.84
CA THR A 150 0.10 -9.84 29.02
C THR A 150 -1.15 -10.54 29.57
N GLY A 151 -2.26 -10.58 28.83
CA GLY A 151 -3.43 -11.37 29.21
C GLY A 151 -3.22 -12.89 29.07
N ASN A 152 -4.20 -13.67 29.52
CA ASN A 152 -4.15 -15.14 29.46
C ASN A 152 -4.62 -15.74 28.12
N GLY A 153 -5.02 -14.89 27.17
CA GLY A 153 -5.65 -15.30 25.93
C GLY A 153 -7.15 -15.55 26.11
N LEU A 154 -7.83 -15.72 24.98
CA LEU A 154 -9.25 -16.05 24.95
C LEU A 154 -9.44 -17.52 24.65
N ASP A 155 -10.30 -18.19 25.41
CA ASP A 155 -10.73 -19.54 25.08
C ASP A 155 -11.80 -19.56 23.98
N PHE A 156 -12.13 -20.77 23.50
CA PHE A 156 -13.13 -20.92 22.44
C PHE A 156 -14.54 -20.53 22.87
N ASP A 157 -14.88 -20.69 24.16
CA ASP A 157 -16.20 -20.35 24.67
C ASP A 157 -16.36 -18.82 24.76
N GLU A 158 -15.31 -18.11 25.14
CA GLU A 158 -15.22 -16.64 25.12
C GLU A 158 -15.31 -16.10 23.69
N LEU A 159 -14.60 -16.72 22.74
CA LEU A 159 -14.68 -16.34 21.32
C LEU A 159 -16.08 -16.57 20.73
N GLU A 160 -16.72 -17.70 21.05
CA GLU A 160 -18.08 -18.01 20.60
C GLU A 160 -19.10 -17.05 21.24
N ALA A 161 -18.89 -16.64 22.48
CA ALA A 161 -19.77 -15.69 23.18
C ALA A 161 -19.85 -14.30 22.51
N PHE A 162 -18.83 -13.90 21.74
CA PHE A 162 -18.89 -12.68 20.93
C PHE A 162 -19.87 -12.76 19.76
N GLY A 163 -20.27 -13.97 19.35
CA GLY A 163 -21.26 -14.20 18.31
C GLY A 163 -20.78 -13.86 16.90
N TYR A 164 -19.48 -13.68 16.69
CA TYR A 164 -18.92 -13.44 15.37
C TYR A 164 -18.99 -14.68 14.48
N ARG A 165 -19.27 -14.46 13.20
CA ARG A 165 -19.01 -15.46 12.16
C ARG A 165 -17.52 -15.48 11.83
N TRP A 166 -17.03 -16.60 11.31
CA TRP A 166 -15.62 -16.78 10.99
C TRP A 166 -15.03 -15.67 10.09
N TYR A 167 -15.80 -15.14 9.13
CA TYR A 167 -15.35 -14.06 8.24
C TYR A 167 -15.37 -12.68 8.91
N GLU A 168 -16.13 -12.51 10.00
CA GLU A 168 -16.19 -11.26 10.77
C GLU A 168 -14.99 -11.21 11.73
N LEU A 169 -14.60 -12.35 12.32
CA LEU A 169 -13.35 -12.50 13.05
C LEU A 169 -12.14 -12.26 12.14
N ASP A 170 -12.12 -12.85 10.95
CA ASP A 170 -11.02 -12.69 9.99
C ASP A 170 -10.86 -11.23 9.52
N ALA A 171 -11.98 -10.50 9.38
CA ALA A 171 -11.99 -9.09 9.00
C ALA A 171 -11.40 -8.14 10.06
N LEU A 172 -11.20 -8.59 11.31
CA LEU A 172 -10.50 -7.81 12.33
C LEU A 172 -9.00 -7.70 12.05
N HIS A 173 -8.44 -8.58 11.21
CA HIS A 173 -7.03 -8.56 10.82
C HIS A 173 -6.05 -8.49 12.01
N LEU A 174 -6.44 -9.06 13.15
CA LEU A 174 -5.61 -9.12 14.35
C LEU A 174 -4.63 -10.30 14.27
N PRO A 175 -3.31 -10.07 14.40
CA PRO A 175 -2.32 -11.14 14.45
C PRO A 175 -2.55 -12.14 15.57
N PHE A 176 -2.14 -13.40 15.38
CA PHE A 176 -2.35 -14.49 16.34
C PHE A 176 -1.86 -14.17 17.76
N TYR A 177 -0.68 -13.55 17.90
CA TYR A 177 -0.10 -13.19 19.20
C TYR A 177 -0.97 -12.22 20.01
N ILE A 178 -1.82 -11.42 19.35
CA ILE A 178 -2.74 -10.52 20.04
C ILE A 178 -3.78 -11.35 20.78
N TRP A 179 -4.39 -12.32 20.09
CA TRP A 179 -5.40 -13.21 20.65
C TRP A 179 -4.90 -13.99 21.87
N GLU A 180 -3.63 -14.40 21.86
CA GLU A 180 -2.98 -15.09 22.99
C GLU A 180 -2.74 -14.19 24.21
N GLY A 181 -2.77 -12.86 24.05
CA GLY A 181 -2.50 -11.89 25.10
C GLY A 181 -3.70 -11.04 25.52
N LEU A 182 -4.91 -11.36 25.04
CA LEU A 182 -6.16 -10.71 25.46
C LEU A 182 -6.72 -11.30 26.75
N GLY A 183 -7.64 -10.58 27.39
CA GLY A 183 -8.34 -11.07 28.59
C GLY A 183 -7.64 -10.72 29.89
N ALA A 184 -8.27 -11.10 31.01
CA ALA A 184 -7.70 -10.89 32.33
C ALA A 184 -6.50 -11.82 32.57
N GLN A 185 -5.52 -11.34 33.35
CA GLN A 185 -4.49 -12.17 33.98
C GLN A 185 -5.05 -12.99 35.15
#